data_AF-A0A3B6VU85-F1
#
_entry.id   AF-A0A3B6VU85-F1
#
_cell.length_a   1.000
_cell.length_b   1.000
_cell.length_c   1.000
_cell.angle_alpha   90.00
_cell.angle_beta   90.00
_cell.angle_gamma   90.00
#
_symmetry.space_group_name_H-M   'P 1'
#
loop_
_entity.id
_entity.type
_entity.pdbx_description
1 polymer ?
#
loop_
_entity_poly.entity_id
_entity_poly.type
_entity_poly.pdbx_seq_one_letter_code
_entity_poly.pdbx_strand_id
1 'polypeptide(L)' 'MPRGGARKGAGRKIQGTEKADIRVMFRLTKEMYNLINTYAQKENLSVGQYVRKIAISNIMDNN' A
#
# COMPACT_ATOMS: atom_id res chain seq x y z
N MET A 1 14.32 -39.54 -24.57
CA MET A 1 14.73 -38.46 -23.66
C MET A 1 13.68 -37.36 -23.71
N PRO A 2 12.90 -37.10 -22.65
CA PRO A 2 11.89 -36.04 -22.71
C PRO A 2 12.57 -34.68 -22.57
N ARG A 3 12.44 -33.84 -23.61
CA ARG A 3 12.87 -32.44 -23.59
C ARG A 3 11.84 -31.63 -22.81
N GLY A 4 12.12 -31.38 -21.53
CA GLY A 4 11.31 -30.50 -20.69
C GLY A 4 11.18 -29.12 -21.35
N GLY A 5 9.95 -28.76 -21.75
CA GLY A 5 9.66 -27.53 -22.47
C GLY A 5 9.80 -26.32 -21.57
N ALA A 6 10.94 -25.63 -21.65
CA ALA A 6 11.08 -24.28 -21.12
C ALA A 6 10.09 -23.35 -21.86
N ARG A 7 8.97 -23.04 -21.21
CA ARG A 7 8.00 -22.06 -21.72
C ARG A 7 8.66 -20.67 -21.74
N LYS A 8 8.36 -19.86 -22.76
CA LYS A 8 8.85 -18.47 -22.88
C LYS A 8 8.48 -17.71 -21.60
N GLY A 9 9.47 -17.40 -20.76
CA GLY A 9 9.28 -16.74 -19.45
C GLY A 9 9.56 -17.60 -18.21
N ALA A 10 9.81 -18.91 -18.35
CA ALA A 10 10.22 -19.76 -17.25
C ALA A 10 11.59 -19.31 -16.70
N GLY A 11 11.62 -18.81 -15.46
CA GLY A 11 12.84 -18.35 -14.79
C GLY A 11 13.25 -16.89 -15.05
N ARG A 12 12.49 -16.13 -15.84
CA ARG A 12 12.78 -14.69 -16.02
C ARG A 12 12.24 -13.91 -14.81
N LYS A 13 13.13 -13.36 -13.98
CA LYS A 13 12.76 -12.33 -13.00
C LYS A 13 12.07 -11.20 -13.75
N ILE A 14 10.79 -10.99 -13.50
CA ILE A 14 10.09 -9.79 -13.96
C ILE A 14 10.82 -8.64 -13.27
N GLN A 15 11.46 -7.79 -14.06
CA GLN A 15 12.04 -6.54 -13.58
C GLN A 15 10.85 -5.69 -13.13
N GLY A 16 10.44 -5.88 -11.88
CA GLY A 16 9.32 -5.17 -11.31
C GLY A 16 9.64 -3.70 -11.39
N THR A 17 8.70 -2.91 -11.89
CA THR A 17 8.71 -1.46 -11.70
C THR A 17 9.02 -1.22 -10.24
N GLU A 18 10.17 -0.61 -9.94
CA GLU A 18 10.59 -0.28 -8.59
C GLU A 18 9.49 0.57 -7.97
N LYS A 19 8.60 -0.07 -7.19
CA LYS A 19 7.68 0.67 -6.35
C LYS A 19 8.57 1.38 -5.36
N ALA A 20 8.62 2.71 -5.43
CA ALA A 20 9.32 3.50 -4.44
C ALA A 20 8.70 3.17 -3.08
N ASP A 21 9.44 2.42 -2.27
CA ASP A 21 9.00 1.97 -0.95
C ASP A 21 9.20 3.12 0.03
N ILE A 22 8.38 4.17 -0.12
CA ILE A 22 8.46 5.37 0.70
C ILE A 22 7.72 5.10 2.01
N ARG A 23 8.49 5.03 3.11
CA ARG A 23 7.94 4.85 4.44
C ARG A 23 7.81 6.21 5.14
N VAL A 24 6.57 6.63 5.38
CA VAL A 24 6.27 7.83 6.17
C VAL A 24 5.91 7.41 7.60
N MET A 25 6.59 7.99 8.58
CA MET A 25 6.29 7.77 10.00
C MET A 25 5.92 9.10 10.65
N PHE A 26 4.84 9.11 11.40
CA PHE A 26 4.37 10.27 12.17
C PHE A 26 4.02 9.81 13.58
N ARG A 27 4.27 10.66 14.56
CA ARG A 27 3.88 10.41 15.94
C ARG A 27 2.46 10.91 16.15
N LEU A 28 1.62 10.06 16.72
CA LEU A 28 0.27 10.40 17.13
C LEU A 28 0.14 10.26 18.64
N THR A 29 -0.75 11.04 19.24
CA THR A 29 -1.24 10.74 20.58
C THR A 29 -2.13 9.49 20.55
N LYS A 30 -2.28 8.84 21.71
CA LYS A 30 -3.09 7.62 21.84
C LYS A 30 -4.56 7.86 21.46
N GLU A 31 -5.08 9.04 21.80
CA GLU A 31 -6.46 9.46 21.49
C GLU A 31 -6.70 9.58 19.98
N MET A 32 -5.79 10.25 19.27
CA MET A 32 -5.86 10.38 17.81
C MET A 32 -5.74 9.02 17.12
N TYR A 33 -4.86 8.15 17.59
CA TYR A 33 -4.74 6.80 17.02
C TYR A 33 -6.04 6.01 17.16
N ASN A 34 -6.68 6.06 18.33
CA ASN A 34 -7.95 5.37 18.56
C ASN A 34 -9.05 5.89 17.63
N LEU A 35 -9.15 7.21 17.48
CA LEU A 35 -10.09 7.84 16.54
C LEU A 35 -9.86 7.32 15.11
N ILE A 36 -8.63 7.40 14.60
CA ILE A 36 -8.26 6.92 13.26
C ILE A 36 -8.61 5.44 13.10
N ASN A 37 -8.33 4.62 14.11
CA ASN A 37 -8.64 3.19 14.09
C ASN A 37 -10.15 2.93 13.99
N THR A 38 -10.98 3.68 14.72
CA THR A 38 -12.44 3.53 14.63
C THR A 38 -12.98 3.91 13.24
N TYR A 39 -12.45 4.96 12.62
CA TYR A 39 -12.86 5.32 11.26
C TYR A 39 -12.37 4.32 10.22
N ALA A 40 -11.13 3.84 10.36
CA ALA A 40 -10.58 2.80 9.50
C ALA A 40 -11.43 1.52 9.56
N GLN A 41 -11.87 1.11 10.76
CA GLN A 41 -12.79 -0.02 10.93
C GLN A 41 -14.16 0.21 10.28
N LYS A 42 -14.75 1.40 10.41
CA LYS A 42 -16.03 1.74 9.76
C LYS A 42 -15.94 1.59 8.23
N GLU A 43 -14.80 1.92 7.64
CA GLU A 43 -14.56 1.79 6.21
C GLU A 43 -14.01 0.41 5.79
N ASN A 44 -13.84 -0.54 6.71
CA ASN A 44 -13.20 -1.84 6.47
C ASN A 44 -11.78 -1.74 5.88
N LEU A 45 -11.04 -0.71 6.27
CA LEU A 45 -9.66 -0.44 5.83
C LEU A 45 -8.68 -0.64 6.98
N SER A 46 -7.44 -1.01 6.65
CA SER A 46 -6.34 -0.89 7.61
C SER A 46 -6.03 0.58 7.89
N VAL A 47 -5.50 0.88 9.09
CA VAL A 47 -5.11 2.24 9.49
C VAL A 47 -4.19 2.90 8.44
N GLY A 48 -3.22 2.17 7.91
CA GLY A 48 -2.32 2.68 6.87
C GLY A 48 -3.02 2.99 5.54
N GLN A 49 -3.96 2.15 5.11
CA GLN A 49 -4.76 2.41 3.91
C GLN A 49 -5.68 3.61 4.09
N TYR A 50 -6.31 3.72 5.26
CA TYR A 50 -7.20 4.82 5.59
C TYR A 50 -6.45 6.16 5.59
N VAL A 51 -5.29 6.23 6.23
CA VAL A 51 -4.43 7.43 6.22
C VAL A 51 -3.99 7.78 4.81
N ARG A 52 -3.61 6.78 4.00
CA ARG A 52 -3.23 6.99 2.60
C ARG A 52 -4.41 7.57 1.79
N LYS A 53 -5.61 7.02 1.96
CA LYS A 53 -6.83 7.48 1.27
C LYS A 53 -7.10 8.96 1.57
N ILE A 54 -7.09 9.34 2.84
CA ILE A 54 -7.33 10.74 3.26
C ILE A 54 -6.23 11.66 2.75
N ALA A 55 -4.97 11.26 2.88
CA ALA A 55 -3.86 12.08 2.44
C ALA A 55 -3.94 12.37 0.93
N ILE A 56 -4.27 11.36 0.12
CA ILE A 56 -4.45 11.53 -1.32
C ILE A 56 -5.69 12.40 -1.62
N SER A 57 -6.82 12.16 -0.95
CA SER A 57 -8.03 12.97 -1.13
C SER A 57 -7.76 14.45 -0.87
N ASN A 58 -7.14 14.77 0.27
CA ASN A 58 -6.79 16.15 0.61
C ASN A 58 -5.84 16.78 -0.41
N ILE A 59 -4.88 16.03 -0.97
CA ILE A 59 -4.00 16.57 -2.02
C ILE A 59 -4.78 16.86 -3.30
N MET A 60 -5.72 15.99 -3.66
CA MET A 60 -6.56 16.18 -4.86
C MET A 60 -7.54 17.33 -4.70
N ASP A 61 -8.11 17.53 -3.51
CA ASP A 61 -9.07 18.60 -3.24
C ASP A 61 -8.43 20.00 -3.11
N ASN A 62 -7.10 20.07 -2.90
CA ASN A 62 -6.33 21.32 -2.82
C ASN A 62 -5.63 21.71 -4.13
N ASN A 63 -5.85 20.97 -5.22
CA ASN A 63 -5.41 21.32 -6.58
C ASN A 63 -6.62 21.70 -7.45
#